data_AF-A0A7V2H011-F1
#
_entry.id   AF-A0A7V2H011-F1
#
_cell.length_a   1.000
_cell.length_b   1.000
_cell.length_c   1.000
_cell.angle_alpha   90.00
_cell.angle_beta   90.00
_cell.angle_gamma   90.00
#
_symmetry.space_group_name_H-M   'P 1'
#
loop_
_entity.id
_entity.type
_entity.pdbx_description
1 polymer ?
#
loop_
_entity_poly.entity_id
_entity_poly.type
_entity_poly.pdbx_seq_one_letter_code
_entity_poly.pdbx_strand_id
1 'polypeptide(L)'
;MAKISGIYRFVRAEGIPGLLRQNRVSTDALNALNRWKAKGNERSYVVTEGEDDARVLVAQLTWDDNETDAASVQLDSLCEEHGVARTTIA
;
A
#
# COMPACT_ATOMS: atom_id res chain seq x y z
N MET A 1 19.97 10.06 7.02
CA MET A 1 18.63 10.65 6.81
C MET A 1 17.69 10.02 7.81
N ALA A 2 16.67 10.75 8.27
CA ALA A 2 15.75 10.20 9.25
C ALA A 2 14.74 9.29 8.53
N LYS A 3 14.51 8.09 9.06
CA LYS A 3 13.47 7.21 8.55
C LYS A 3 12.14 7.57 9.19
N ILE A 4 11.11 7.62 8.37
CA ILE A 4 9.71 7.69 8.80
C ILE A 4 9.11 6.31 8.61
N SER A 5 8.28 5.89 9.56
CA SER A 5 7.46 4.70 9.42
C SER A 5 6.01 4.97 9.80
N GLY A 6 5.08 4.29 9.15
CA GLY A 6 3.65 4.34 9.50
C GLY A 6 2.97 3.00 9.20
N ILE A 7 1.91 2.69 9.95
CA ILE A 7 1.13 1.47 9.76
C ILE A 7 -0.11 1.82 8.93
N TYR A 8 -0.27 1.10 7.83
CA TYR A 8 -1.34 1.32 6.88
C TYR A 8 -2.21 0.08 6.76
N ARG A 9 -3.52 0.31 6.78
CA ARG A 9 -4.54 -0.67 6.45
C ARG A 9 -4.99 -0.46 5.01
N PHE A 10 -4.94 -1.52 4.23
CA PHE A 10 -5.39 -1.58 2.85
C PHE A 10 -6.70 -2.34 2.78
N VAL A 11 -7.69 -1.73 2.13
CA VAL A 11 -9.01 -2.33 1.86
C VAL A 11 -9.36 -2.11 0.40
N ARG A 12 -10.40 -2.77 -0.09
CA ARG A 12 -10.89 -2.51 -1.44
C ARG A 12 -11.39 -1.07 -1.56
N ALA A 13 -11.01 -0.38 -2.63
CA ALA A 13 -11.57 0.94 -2.94
C ALA A 13 -13.05 0.83 -3.33
N GLU A 14 -13.85 1.81 -2.89
CA GLU A 14 -15.23 1.97 -3.35
C GLU A 14 -15.25 2.42 -4.82
N GLY A 15 -16.28 2.01 -5.58
CA GLY A 15 -16.47 2.48 -6.96
C GLY A 15 -15.84 1.65 -8.09
N ILE A 16 -15.02 0.63 -7.79
CA ILE A 16 -14.46 -0.24 -8.84
C ILE A 16 -15.50 -1.29 -9.27
N PRO A 17 -15.93 -1.33 -10.54
CA PRO A 17 -16.94 -2.26 -11.02
C PRO A 17 -16.56 -3.71 -10.73
N GLY A 18 -17.51 -4.48 -10.19
CA GLY A 18 -17.29 -5.85 -9.69
C GLY A 18 -16.78 -6.86 -10.74
N LEU A 19 -16.91 -6.56 -12.03
CA LEU A 19 -16.47 -7.43 -13.13
C LEU A 19 -14.95 -7.41 -13.38
N LEU A 20 -14.20 -6.44 -12.83
CA LEU A 20 -12.74 -6.37 -12.91
C LEU A 20 -12.03 -6.84 -11.61
N ARG A 21 -12.81 -7.23 -10.58
CA ARG A 21 -12.28 -7.66 -9.27
C ARG A 21 -11.90 -9.14 -9.29
N GLN A 22 -10.81 -9.49 -9.96
CA GLN A 22 -10.34 -10.89 -10.04
C GLN A 22 -9.44 -11.30 -8.87
N ASN A 23 -8.71 -10.35 -8.26
CA ASN A 23 -7.71 -10.64 -7.23
C ASN A 23 -8.23 -10.39 -5.80
N ARG A 24 -7.55 -10.96 -4.81
CA ARG A 24 -7.77 -10.66 -3.38
C ARG A 24 -7.24 -9.27 -3.03
N VAL A 25 -7.81 -8.62 -2.00
CA VAL A 25 -7.32 -7.32 -1.52
C VAL A 25 -5.85 -7.39 -1.14
N SER A 26 -5.41 -8.46 -0.48
CA SER A 26 -4.00 -8.71 -0.17
C SER A 26 -3.11 -8.74 -1.40
N THR A 27 -3.51 -9.46 -2.46
CA THR A 27 -2.76 -9.51 -3.72
C THR A 27 -2.62 -8.13 -4.36
N ASP A 28 -3.70 -7.36 -4.43
CA ASP A 28 -3.68 -6.03 -5.04
C ASP A 28 -2.87 -5.03 -4.20
N ALA A 29 -3.01 -5.08 -2.87
CA ALA A 29 -2.20 -4.28 -1.96
C ALA A 29 -0.72 -4.63 -2.06
N LEU A 30 -0.36 -5.91 -2.11
CA LEU A 30 1.02 -6.37 -2.30
C LEU A 30 1.60 -5.92 -3.65
N ASN A 31 0.80 -5.93 -4.72
CA ASN A 31 1.24 -5.42 -6.01
C ASN A 31 1.55 -3.91 -5.94
N ALA A 32 0.69 -3.13 -5.30
CA ALA A 32 0.93 -1.70 -5.07
C ALA A 32 2.19 -1.47 -4.22
N LEU A 33 2.35 -2.21 -3.12
CA LEU A 33 3.50 -2.10 -2.21
C LEU A 33 4.82 -2.51 -2.86
N ASN A 34 4.84 -3.58 -3.67
CA ASN A 34 6.01 -4.00 -4.42
C ASN A 34 6.45 -2.92 -5.43
N ARG A 35 5.51 -2.31 -6.14
CA ARG A 35 5.80 -1.20 -7.05
C ARG A 35 6.25 0.06 -6.32
N TRP A 36 5.65 0.36 -5.18
CA TRP A 36 6.02 1.50 -4.36
C TRP A 36 7.45 1.36 -3.81
N LYS A 37 7.82 0.16 -3.35
CA LYS A 37 9.18 -0.21 -2.94
C LYS A 37 10.17 -0.05 -4.10
N ALA A 38 9.81 -0.51 -5.30
CA ALA A 38 10.70 -0.41 -6.47
C ALA A 38 10.95 1.02 -6.96
N LYS A 39 10.14 2.01 -6.54
CA LYS A 39 10.26 3.42 -6.96
C LYS A 39 11.17 4.27 -6.06
N GLY A 40 11.60 3.78 -4.90
CA GLY A 40 12.50 4.51 -3.99
C GLY A 40 13.53 3.59 -3.36
N ASN A 41 14.80 3.99 -3.37
CA ASN A 41 15.93 3.14 -2.99
C ASN A 41 15.90 2.70 -1.53
N GLU A 42 15.24 3.46 -0.66
CA GLU A 42 15.22 3.23 0.79
C GLU A 42 13.82 2.93 1.34
N ARG A 43 12.89 2.63 0.43
CA ARG A 43 11.52 2.26 0.79
C ARG A 43 11.43 0.80 1.12
N SER A 44 10.67 0.48 2.16
CA SER A 44 10.41 -0.91 2.55
C SER A 44 9.04 -1.03 3.21
N TYR A 45 8.52 -2.25 3.21
CA TYR A 45 7.30 -2.57 3.92
C TYR A 45 7.41 -3.95 4.57
N VAL A 46 6.69 -4.13 5.66
CA VAL A 46 6.51 -5.42 6.34
C VAL A 46 5.01 -5.63 6.50
N VAL A 47 4.50 -6.75 6.00
CA VAL A 47 3.11 -7.13 6.23
C VAL A 47 2.99 -7.58 7.69
N THR A 48 2.11 -6.93 8.44
CA THR A 48 1.87 -7.25 9.85
C THR A 48 0.63 -8.14 9.99
N GLU A 49 -0.36 -7.99 9.11
CA GLU A 49 -1.59 -8.80 9.10
C GLU A 49 -2.18 -8.93 7.70
N GLY A 50 -2.96 -9.99 7.47
CA GLY A 50 -3.81 -10.12 6.28
C GLY A 50 -3.09 -10.51 4.99
N GLU A 51 -1.90 -11.11 5.06
CA GLU A 51 -1.16 -11.57 3.86
C GLU A 51 -1.98 -12.55 3.00
N ASP A 52 -2.78 -13.42 3.62
CA ASP A 52 -3.68 -14.34 2.94
C ASP A 52 -5.16 -13.89 2.92
N ASP A 53 -5.47 -12.72 3.50
CA ASP A 53 -6.85 -12.26 3.69
C ASP A 53 -7.41 -11.65 2.40
N ALA A 54 -8.65 -12.00 2.07
CA ALA A 54 -9.33 -11.51 0.86
C ALA A 54 -9.86 -10.07 1.00
N ARG A 55 -9.93 -9.51 2.20
CA ARG A 55 -10.65 -8.26 2.53
C ARG A 55 -9.75 -7.14 3.03
N VAL A 56 -8.63 -7.46 3.66
CA VAL A 56 -7.75 -6.48 4.31
C VAL A 56 -6.30 -6.92 4.23
N LEU A 57 -5.39 -5.95 4.16
CA LEU A 57 -3.97 -6.16 4.44
C LEU A 57 -3.48 -5.03 5.32
N VAL A 58 -2.67 -5.34 6.33
CA VAL A 58 -2.02 -4.34 7.18
C VAL A 58 -0.52 -4.44 6.98
N ALA A 59 0.12 -3.32 6.69
CA ALA A 59 1.57 -3.27 6.53
C ALA A 59 2.16 -2.02 7.19
N GLN A 60 3.32 -2.21 7.81
CA GLN A 60 4.18 -1.11 8.21
C GLN A 60 5.05 -0.71 7.03
N LEU A 61 5.01 0.56 6.66
CA LEU A 61 5.84 1.12 5.59
C LEU A 61 6.95 1.96 6.23
N THR A 62 8.11 1.99 5.59
CA THR A 62 9.27 2.81 6.00
C THR A 62 9.89 3.47 4.78
N TRP A 63 10.21 4.76 4.89
CA TRP A 63 10.84 5.58 3.84
C TRP A 63 11.67 6.72 4.46
N ASP A 64 12.44 7.46 3.66
CA ASP A 64 13.17 8.64 4.15
C ASP A 64 12.28 9.88 4.27
N ASP A 65 12.54 10.68 5.29
CA ASP A 65 11.84 11.93 5.54
C ASP A 65 11.83 12.88 4.33
N ASN A 66 12.94 12.98 3.60
CA ASN A 66 13.09 13.78 2.39
C ASN A 66 12.24 13.29 1.20
N GLU A 67 11.75 12.06 1.22
CA GLU A 67 10.91 11.47 0.19
C GLU A 67 9.42 11.46 0.56
N THR A 68 9.02 12.01 1.72
CA THR A 68 7.67 11.87 2.27
C THR A 68 6.57 12.22 1.26
N ASP A 69 6.67 13.37 0.61
CA ASP A 69 5.67 13.82 -0.36
C ASP A 69 5.60 12.87 -1.57
N ALA A 70 6.77 12.51 -2.12
CA ALA A 70 6.86 11.60 -3.26
C ALA A 70 6.39 10.19 -2.90
N ALA A 71 6.72 9.70 -1.72
CA ALA A 71 6.33 8.38 -1.21
C ALA A 71 4.82 8.31 -0.99
N SER A 72 4.21 9.35 -0.43
CA SER A 72 2.75 9.41 -0.22
C SER A 72 2.00 9.48 -1.55
N VAL A 73 2.34 10.44 -2.42
CA VAL A 73 1.65 10.63 -3.72
C VAL A 73 1.75 9.38 -4.58
N GLN A 74 2.92 8.76 -4.65
CA GLN A 74 3.10 7.54 -5.43
C GLN A 74 2.33 6.35 -4.85
N LEU A 75 2.27 6.25 -3.52
CA LEU A 75 1.49 5.19 -2.87
C LEU A 75 0.00 5.35 -3.18
N ASP A 76 -0.52 6.58 -3.16
CA ASP A 76 -1.92 6.87 -3.49
C ASP A 76 -2.25 6.49 -4.94
N SER A 77 -1.41 6.90 -5.90
CA SER A 77 -1.60 6.53 -7.31
C SER A 77 -1.54 5.02 -7.54
N LEU A 78 -0.63 4.32 -6.88
CA LEU A 78 -0.51 2.86 -7.00
C LEU A 78 -1.70 2.14 -6.34
N CYS A 79 -2.20 2.66 -5.23
CA CYS A 79 -3.39 2.13 -4.59
C CYS A 79 -4.62 2.28 -5.51
N GLU A 80 -4.79 3.44 -6.14
CA GLU A 80 -5.86 3.67 -7.12
C GLU A 80 -5.74 2.73 -8.34
N GLU A 81 -4.54 2.57 -8.91
CA GLU A 81 -4.29 1.68 -10.05
C GLU A 81 -4.64 0.21 -9.74
N HIS A 82 -4.30 -0.25 -8.53
CA HIS A 82 -4.57 -1.61 -8.07
C HIS A 82 -5.95 -1.77 -7.41
N GLY A 83 -6.69 -0.69 -7.27
CA GLY A 83 -8.04 -0.70 -6.77
C GLY A 83 -8.19 -0.98 -5.27
N VAL A 84 -7.21 -0.52 -4.50
CA VAL A 84 -7.22 -0.56 -3.04
C VAL A 84 -7.20 0.87 -2.50
N ALA A 85 -7.80 1.07 -1.33
CA ALA A 85 -7.70 2.29 -0.56
C ALA A 85 -6.85 2.01 0.68
N ARG A 86 -6.08 3.01 1.12
CA ARG A 86 -5.26 2.93 2.34
C ARG A 86 -5.78 3.87 3.41
N THR A 87 -5.55 3.51 4.66
CA THR A 87 -5.79 4.38 5.82
C THR A 87 -4.66 4.17 6.81
N THR A 88 -4.09 5.26 7.32
CA THR A 88 -3.12 5.19 8.42
C THR A 88 -3.84 4.77 9.70
N ILE A 89 -3.31 3.78 10.41
CA ILE A 89 -3.88 3.29 11.67
C ILE A 89 -2.94 3.38 12.87
N ALA A 90 -1.67 3.73 12.65
CA ALA A 90 -0.70 4.11 13.68
C ALA A 90 0.52 4.80 13.06
#